data_AF-A0AA96X768-F1
#
_entry.id   AF-A0AA96X768-F1
#
_cell.length_a   1.000
_cell.length_b   1.000
_cell.length_c   1.000
_cell.angle_alpha   90.00
_cell.angle_beta   90.00
_cell.angle_gamma   90.00
#
_symmetry.space_group_name_H-M   'P 1'
#
loop_
_entity.id
_entity.type
_entity.pdbx_description
1 polymer ?
#
loop_
_entity_poly.entity_id
_entity_poly.type
_entity_poly.pdbx_seq_one_letter_code
_entity_poly.pdbx_strand_id
1 'polypeptide(L)' 'MQFKRHGISIGMERINDEFFLYIKAIGELTHEDYEHITPLLEYALEGVKKLRFNY' A
#
# COMPACT_ATOMS: atom_id res chain seq x y z
N MET A 1 21.68 -14.51 -12.59
CA MET A 1 21.20 -13.93 -11.31
C MET A 1 19.68 -13.95 -11.32
N GLN A 2 19.05 -14.44 -10.24
CA GLN A 2 17.60 -14.39 -10.10
C GLN A 2 17.24 -13.09 -9.38
N PHE A 3 16.56 -12.18 -10.08
CA PHE A 3 16.07 -10.95 -9.46
C PHE A 3 14.90 -11.30 -8.55
N LYS A 4 15.02 -11.02 -7.25
CA LYS A 4 13.89 -11.08 -6.31
C LYS A 4 13.14 -9.76 -6.40
N ARG A 5 11.84 -9.83 -6.69
CA ARG A 5 10.97 -8.66 -6.78
C ARG A 5 10.32 -8.37 -5.44
N HIS A 6 10.64 -7.22 -4.88
CA HIS A 6 10.04 -6.69 -3.65
C HIS A 6 9.23 -5.44 -4.02
N GLY A 7 8.15 -5.16 -3.29
CA GLY A 7 7.43 -3.90 -3.44
C GLY A 7 5.96 -3.97 -3.03
N ILE A 8 5.22 -2.92 -3.37
CA ILE A 8 3.78 -2.83 -3.12
C ILE A 8 3.03 -2.47 -4.41
N SER A 9 1.80 -2.96 -4.54
CA SER A 9 0.81 -2.44 -5.48
C SER A 9 -0.27 -1.71 -4.70
N ILE A 10 -0.62 -0.51 -5.15
CA ILE A 10 -1.70 0.30 -4.58
C ILE A 10 -2.79 0.41 -5.64
N GLY A 11 -4.03 0.19 -5.24
CA GLY A 11 -5.18 0.35 -6.12
C GLY A 11 -6.41 0.83 -5.37
N MET A 12 -7.43 1.20 -6.13
CA MET A 12 -8.72 1.61 -5.60
C MET A 12 -9.80 0.79 -6.29
N GLU A 13 -10.73 0.26 -5.50
CA GLU A 13 -11.87 -0.52 -5.94
C GLU A 13 -13.16 0.12 -5.43
N ARG A 14 -14.25 -0.06 -6.17
CA ARG A 14 -15.60 0.25 -5.69
C ARG A 14 -16.32 -1.06 -5.45
N ILE A 15 -16.82 -1.25 -4.22
CA ILE A 15 -17.66 -2.38 -3.87
C ILE A 15 -19.01 -1.80 -3.43
N ASN A 16 -20.06 -2.09 -4.19
CA ASN A 16 -21.37 -1.46 -4.05
C ASN A 16 -21.26 0.08 -4.15
N ASP A 17 -21.50 0.80 -3.06
CA ASP A 17 -21.47 2.26 -3.00
C ASP A 17 -20.30 2.82 -2.20
N GLU A 18 -19.33 1.97 -1.86
CA GLU A 18 -18.15 2.36 -1.10
C GLU A 18 -16.88 2.19 -1.93
N PHE A 19 -15.96 3.16 -1.79
CA PHE A 19 -14.62 3.10 -2.36
C PHE A 19 -13.63 2.55 -1.33
N PHE A 20 -12.79 1.62 -1.77
CA PHE A 20 -11.78 0.95 -0.98
C PHE A 20 -10.43 1.17 -1.62
N LEU A 21 -9.50 1.73 -0.84
CA LEU A 21 -8.08 1.67 -1.18
C LEU A 21 -7.54 0.33 -0.69
N TYR A 22 -6.81 -0.37 -1.53
CA TYR A 22 -6.09 -1.58 -1.14
C TYR A 22 -4.61 -1.47 -1.44
N ILE A 23 -3.82 -2.15 -0.62
CA ILE A 23 -2.37 -2.26 -0.77
C ILE A 23 -2.03 -3.74 -0.74
N LYS A 24 -1.25 -4.19 -1.72
CA LYS A 24 -0.78 -5.58 -1.82
C LYS A 24 0.73 -5.61 -1.78
N ALA A 25 1.30 -6.29 -0.79
CA ALA A 25 2.73 -6.58 -0.74
C ALA A 25 3.13 -7.61 -1.80
N ILE A 26 4.33 -7.45 -2.35
CA ILE A 26 4.93 -8.30 -3.36
C ILE A 26 6.28 -8.78 -2.83
N GLY A 27 6.46 -10.09 -2.73
CA GLY A 27 7.69 -10.68 -2.20
C GLY A 27 7.79 -10.52 -0.67
N GLU A 28 9.02 -10.54 -0.17
CA GLU A 28 9.33 -10.40 1.25
C GLU A 28 9.86 -8.99 1.51
N LEU A 29 9.03 -8.12 2.10
CA LEU A 29 9.45 -6.75 2.38
C LEU A 29 10.43 -6.72 3.56
N THR A 30 11.62 -6.19 3.29
CA THR A 30 12.68 -5.96 4.26
C THR A 30 12.50 -4.62 4.96
N HIS A 31 13.26 -4.37 6.03
CA HIS A 31 13.23 -3.08 6.72
C HIS A 31 13.58 -1.90 5.79
N GLU A 32 14.58 -2.08 4.92
CA GLU A 32 14.98 -1.09 3.90
C GLU A 32 13.82 -0.78 2.93
N ASP A 33 13.04 -1.79 2.53
CA ASP A 33 11.85 -1.57 1.70
C ASP A 33 10.83 -0.65 2.42
N TYR A 34 10.65 -0.81 3.74
CA TYR A 34 9.74 0.04 4.52
C TYR A 34 10.20 1.49 4.62
N GLU A 35 11.52 1.75 4.70
CA GLU A 35 12.04 3.13 4.74
C GLU A 35 11.67 3.92 3.47
N HIS A 36 11.51 3.23 2.33
CA HIS A 36 11.09 3.85 1.07
C HIS A 36 9.59 3.82 0.83
N ILE A 37 8.91 2.73 1.21
CA ILE A 37 7.47 2.56 1.00
C ILE A 37 6.65 3.47 1.93
N THR A 38 7.07 3.60 3.18
CA THR A 38 6.30 4.33 4.20
C THR A 38 6.10 5.81 3.83
N PRO A 39 7.14 6.57 3.43
CA PRO A 39 6.96 7.96 3.00
C PRO A 39 6.03 8.08 1.79
N LEU A 40 6.13 7.17 0.82
CA LEU A 40 5.25 7.17 -0.36
C LEU A 40 3.78 6.99 0.05
N LEU A 41 3.50 6.09 0.99
CA LEU A 41 2.15 5.88 1.52
C LEU A 41 1.66 7.10 2.31
N GLU A 42 2.51 7.72 3.12
CA GLU A 42 2.17 8.95 3.85
C GLU A 42 1.78 10.09 2.91
N TYR A 43 2.55 10.32 1.85
CA TYR A 43 2.21 11.31 0.82
C TYR A 43 0.93 10.94 0.05
N ALA A 44 0.76 9.68 -0.33
CA ALA A 44 -0.42 9.24 -1.08
C ALA A 44 -1.72 9.33 -0.26
N LEU A 45 -1.62 9.24 1.07
CA LEU A 45 -2.73 9.32 2.01
C LEU A 45 -2.89 10.72 2.63
N GLU A 46 -2.10 11.69 2.18
CA GLU A 46 -2.18 13.06 2.67
C GLU A 46 -3.60 13.61 2.43
N GLY A 47 -4.23 14.12 3.50
CA GLY A 47 -5.59 14.64 3.47
C GLY A 47 -6.69 13.61 3.78
N VAL A 48 -6.37 12.31 3.91
CA VAL A 48 -7.32 11.31 4.41
C VAL A 48 -7.50 11.48 5.93
N LYS A 49 -8.64 12.06 6.34
CA LYS A 49 -8.89 12.43 7.75
C LYS A 49 -9.17 11.24 8.67
N LYS A 50 -9.69 10.14 8.13
CA LYS A 50 -10.04 8.95 8.91
C LYS A 50 -9.99 7.71 8.02
N LEU A 51 -9.06 6.82 8.33
CA LEU A 51 -9.01 5.47 7.75
C LEU A 51 -9.90 4.52 8.54
N ARG A 52 -10.56 3.60 7.85
CA ARG A 52 -11.27 2.48 8.43
C ARG A 52 -10.64 1.20 7.90
N PHE A 53 -10.00 0.44 8.78
CA PHE A 53 -9.45 -0.87 8.44
C PHE A 53 -10.54 -1.92 8.58
N ASN A 54 -10.69 -2.76 7.55
CA ASN A 54 -11.58 -3.92 7.59
C ASN A 54 -10.67 -5.14 7.79
N TYR A 55 -10.88 -5.91 8.88
CA TYR A 55 -10.11 -7.11 9.24
C TYR A 55 -10.86 -8.38 8.81
#